data_AF-A0A920N518-F1
#
_entry.id   AF-A0A920N518-F1
#
_cell.length_a   1.000
_cell.length_b   1.000
_cell.length_c   1.000
_cell.angle_alpha   90.00
_cell.angle_beta   90.00
_cell.angle_gamma   90.00
#
_symmetry.space_group_name_H-M   'P 1'
#
loop_
_entity.id
_entity.type
_entity.pdbx_description
1 polymer ?
#
loop_
_entity_poly.entity_id
_entity_poly.type
_entity_poly.pdbx_seq_one_letter_code
_entity_poly.pdbx_strand_id
1 'polypeptide(L)'
;MIRVVCLVCVLACPVVAVEPTGAISFTNDVMAVLGKAGCNSGACHGHNSGKAGFKLSLRGYDLRADFAALADADSGRVDRKEPADSLILQMPTAQLEHGGGKRFEIGSESYRVLLEWIRQGAKSDVGTATKLRRIDVHPSVFEHVQIPQSETLKVTAHFEDGRQRDVTRLAIYEVSTEGVVEVDQAGRVVSRRTGETAVLVRFLNKKDPLERARCPAEERLCLGCAAAAQLH
;
A
#
# COMPACT_ATOMS: atom_id res chain seq x y z
N MET A 1 -47.56 -33.14 6.80
CA MET A 1 -46.18 -32.66 7.04
C MET A 1 -45.72 -31.94 5.78
N ILE A 2 -45.76 -30.60 5.77
CA ILE A 2 -45.45 -29.78 4.59
C ILE A 2 -43.94 -29.48 4.59
N ARG A 3 -43.21 -29.97 3.59
CA ARG A 3 -41.80 -29.63 3.35
C ARG A 3 -41.73 -28.33 2.56
N VAL A 4 -41.30 -27.25 3.21
CA VAL A 4 -40.96 -25.98 2.55
C VAL A 4 -39.53 -26.10 2.01
N VAL A 5 -39.37 -26.11 0.69
CA VAL A 5 -38.06 -26.03 0.03
C VAL A 5 -37.76 -24.55 -0.19
N CYS A 6 -36.79 -24.02 0.54
CA CYS A 6 -36.36 -22.63 0.40
C CYS A 6 -35.31 -22.55 -0.72
N LEU A 7 -35.72 -22.03 -1.89
CA LEU A 7 -34.82 -21.79 -3.01
C LEU A 7 -34.00 -20.52 -2.73
N VAL A 8 -32.74 -20.68 -2.36
CA VAL A 8 -31.80 -19.56 -2.22
C VAL A 8 -31.29 -19.18 -3.61
N CYS A 9 -31.85 -18.13 -4.19
CA CYS A 9 -31.32 -17.51 -5.41
C CYS A 9 -30.05 -16.74 -5.06
N VAL A 10 -28.88 -17.31 -5.38
CA VAL A 10 -27.60 -16.59 -5.32
C VAL A 10 -27.54 -15.68 -6.54
N LEU A 11 -27.96 -14.42 -6.37
CA LEU A 11 -27.74 -13.37 -7.37
C LEU A 11 -26.25 -13.03 -7.37
N ALA A 12 -25.52 -13.57 -8.34
CA ALA A 12 -24.16 -13.14 -8.66
C ALA A 12 -24.21 -11.70 -9.16
N CYS A 13 -23.95 -10.75 -8.27
CA CYS A 13 -23.79 -9.35 -8.63
C CYS A 13 -22.43 -9.22 -9.34
N PRO A 14 -22.36 -8.89 -10.64
CA PRO A 14 -21.10 -8.68 -11.30
C PRO A 14 -20.39 -7.50 -10.64
N VAL A 15 -19.23 -7.75 -10.04
CA VAL A 15 -18.33 -6.70 -9.57
C VAL A 15 -17.80 -6.00 -10.81
N VAL A 16 -18.48 -4.94 -11.24
CA VAL A 16 -17.97 -4.03 -12.26
C VAL A 16 -16.82 -3.26 -11.61
N ALA A 17 -15.61 -3.44 -12.12
CA ALA A 17 -14.48 -2.61 -11.74
C ALA A 17 -14.78 -1.16 -12.16
N VAL A 18 -14.97 -0.29 -11.18
CA VAL A 18 -15.11 1.15 -11.42
C VAL A 18 -13.71 1.68 -11.72
N GLU A 19 -13.43 1.94 -12.99
CA GLU A 19 -12.30 2.79 -13.40
C GLU A 19 -12.39 4.12 -12.62
N PRO A 20 -11.29 4.67 -12.06
CA PRO A 20 -11.36 5.89 -11.29
C PRO A 20 -11.67 7.06 -12.24
N THR A 21 -12.96 7.41 -12.36
CA THR A 21 -13.47 8.49 -13.22
C THR A 21 -13.21 9.89 -12.62
N GLY A 22 -12.07 10.10 -11.99
CA GLY A 22 -11.74 11.33 -11.27
C GLY A 22 -10.36 11.87 -11.63
N ALA A 23 -10.18 13.19 -11.48
CA ALA A 23 -8.88 13.83 -11.63
C ALA A 23 -7.88 13.24 -10.63
N ILE A 24 -6.68 12.88 -11.10
CA ILE A 24 -5.60 12.40 -10.26
C ILE A 24 -5.02 13.56 -9.46
N SER A 25 -5.06 13.42 -8.14
CA SER A 25 -4.55 14.39 -7.18
C SER A 25 -3.03 14.25 -7.06
N PHE A 26 -2.30 15.34 -7.29
CA PHE A 26 -0.86 15.33 -7.00
C PHE A 26 -0.63 15.01 -5.51
N THR A 27 -1.35 15.70 -4.63
CA THR A 27 -1.21 15.58 -3.19
C THR A 27 -1.58 14.19 -2.66
N ASN A 28 -2.70 13.61 -3.11
CA ASN A 28 -3.23 12.38 -2.54
C ASN A 28 -2.84 11.11 -3.30
N ASP A 29 -2.51 11.21 -4.59
CA ASP A 29 -2.26 10.03 -5.44
C ASP A 29 -0.80 9.93 -5.85
N VAL A 30 -0.25 10.97 -6.47
CA VAL A 30 1.15 10.97 -6.94
C VAL A 30 2.10 10.83 -5.75
N MET A 31 1.90 11.61 -4.70
CA MET A 31 2.73 11.52 -3.50
C MET A 31 2.58 10.19 -2.75
N ALA A 32 1.40 9.55 -2.83
CA ALA A 32 1.22 8.20 -2.30
C ALA A 32 2.06 7.18 -3.07
N VAL A 33 2.06 7.27 -4.41
CA VAL A 33 2.92 6.43 -5.26
C VAL A 33 4.40 6.64 -4.95
N LEU A 34 4.86 7.90 -4.87
CA LEU A 34 6.27 8.20 -4.57
C LEU A 34 6.69 7.71 -3.17
N GLY A 35 5.77 7.78 -2.20
CA GLY A 35 5.95 7.21 -0.87
C GLY A 35 6.05 5.69 -0.90
N LYS A 36 5.08 5.02 -1.56
CA LYS A 36 5.00 3.56 -1.69
C LYS A 36 6.19 2.97 -2.42
N ALA A 37 6.59 3.62 -3.50
CA ALA A 37 7.79 3.28 -4.25
C ALA A 37 9.08 3.68 -3.52
N GLY A 38 9.03 4.35 -2.36
CA GLY A 38 10.20 4.77 -1.59
C GLY A 38 11.08 5.84 -2.27
N CYS A 39 10.60 6.47 -3.34
CA CYS A 39 11.34 7.48 -4.10
C CYS A 39 11.68 8.70 -3.22
N ASN A 40 10.75 9.11 -2.36
CA ASN A 40 10.92 10.23 -1.42
C ASN A 40 11.46 9.80 -0.04
N SER A 41 12.10 8.63 0.05
CA SER A 41 12.77 8.17 1.27
C SER A 41 14.17 8.76 1.41
N GLY A 42 14.71 8.79 2.64
CA GLY A 42 16.04 9.33 2.92
C GLY A 42 17.19 8.55 2.24
N ALA A 43 16.98 7.29 1.87
CA ALA A 43 17.95 6.50 1.12
C ALA A 43 17.97 6.85 -0.39
N CYS A 44 16.96 7.56 -0.87
CA CYS A 44 16.75 7.90 -2.28
C CYS A 44 16.68 9.43 -2.47
N HIS A 45 15.64 9.96 -3.13
CA HIS A 45 15.54 11.38 -3.46
C HIS A 45 15.04 12.23 -2.30
N GLY A 46 14.51 11.62 -1.24
CA GLY A 46 14.18 12.27 0.03
C GLY A 46 15.40 12.59 0.91
N HIS A 47 16.62 12.31 0.44
CA HIS A 47 17.86 12.66 1.13
C HIS A 47 18.05 14.20 1.17
N ASN A 48 18.75 14.71 2.18
CA ASN A 48 18.96 16.16 2.34
C ASN A 48 19.60 16.83 1.11
N SER A 49 20.47 16.13 0.39
CA SER A 49 21.08 16.60 -0.87
C SER A 49 20.40 16.07 -2.14
N GLY A 50 19.34 15.26 -2.04
CA GLY A 50 18.79 14.50 -3.16
C GLY A 50 19.78 13.47 -3.72
N LYS A 51 19.49 12.97 -4.93
CA LYS A 51 20.38 12.08 -5.72
C LYS A 51 20.30 12.41 -7.19
N ALA A 52 21.46 12.37 -7.88
CA ALA A 52 21.57 12.59 -9.32
C ALA A 52 20.84 13.87 -9.81
N GLY A 53 21.02 14.99 -9.08
CA GLY A 53 20.38 16.26 -9.43
C GLY A 53 18.85 16.28 -9.24
N PHE A 54 18.27 15.29 -8.55
CA PHE A 54 16.86 15.25 -8.21
C PHE A 54 16.64 15.15 -6.71
N LYS A 55 15.83 16.06 -6.16
CA LYS A 55 15.49 16.11 -4.75
C LYS A 55 13.98 16.17 -4.57
N LEU A 56 13.50 15.29 -3.71
CA LEU A 56 12.17 15.35 -3.10
C LEU A 56 12.34 15.65 -1.61
N SER A 57 11.32 16.22 -1.01
CA SER A 57 11.18 16.36 0.42
C SER A 57 11.01 14.98 1.06
N LEU A 58 11.56 14.82 2.26
CA LEU A 58 11.49 13.55 2.98
C LEU A 58 10.02 13.19 3.27
N ARG A 59 9.55 12.09 2.67
CA ARG A 59 8.19 11.56 2.86
C ARG A 59 7.07 12.58 2.56
N GLY A 60 7.31 13.53 1.66
CA GLY A 60 6.30 14.51 1.23
C GLY A 60 6.08 15.68 2.21
N TYR A 61 7.11 16.05 2.96
CA TYR A 61 7.08 17.16 3.91
C TYR A 61 6.79 18.53 3.24
N ASP A 62 7.31 18.78 2.05
CA ASP A 62 7.09 20.01 1.28
C ASP A 62 6.55 19.69 -0.12
N LEU A 63 5.23 19.64 -0.20
CA LEU A 63 4.51 19.31 -1.43
C LEU A 63 4.71 20.35 -2.55
N ARG A 64 4.95 21.62 -2.20
CA ARG A 64 5.19 22.66 -3.21
C ARG A 64 6.55 22.46 -3.85
N ALA A 65 7.58 22.21 -3.05
CA ALA A 65 8.91 21.90 -3.53
C ALA A 65 8.93 20.59 -4.34
N ASP A 66 8.23 19.55 -3.88
CA ASP A 66 8.11 18.27 -4.58
C ASP A 66 7.49 18.42 -5.96
N PHE A 67 6.39 19.17 -6.06
CA PHE A 67 5.75 19.43 -7.33
C PHE A 67 6.68 20.20 -8.27
N ALA A 68 7.34 21.25 -7.78
CA ALA A 68 8.25 22.06 -8.57
C ALA A 68 9.43 21.24 -9.13
N ALA A 69 10.01 20.34 -8.31
CA ALA A 69 11.12 19.49 -8.73
C ALA A 69 10.72 18.44 -9.80
N LEU A 70 9.47 17.99 -9.78
CA LEU A 70 8.92 17.06 -10.77
C LEU A 70 8.48 17.76 -12.06
N ALA A 71 7.86 18.93 -11.93
CA ALA A 71 7.29 19.69 -13.05
C ALA A 71 8.29 20.62 -13.74
N ASP A 72 9.57 20.60 -13.32
CA ASP A 72 10.66 21.30 -13.98
C ASP A 72 10.78 20.85 -15.45
N ALA A 73 10.52 21.79 -16.36
CA ALA A 73 10.41 21.54 -17.79
C ALA A 73 11.74 21.07 -18.41
N ASP A 74 12.87 21.47 -17.83
CA ASP A 74 14.20 21.12 -18.34
C ASP A 74 14.68 19.74 -17.84
N SER A 75 13.95 19.13 -16.90
CA SER A 75 14.37 17.89 -16.24
C SER A 75 14.01 16.61 -16.98
N GLY A 76 13.06 16.65 -17.92
CA GLY A 76 12.48 15.47 -18.58
C GLY A 76 11.71 14.52 -17.66
N ARG A 77 11.53 14.87 -16.37
CA ARG A 77 10.85 14.01 -15.39
C ARG A 77 9.37 13.85 -15.66
N VAL A 78 8.76 14.90 -16.19
CA VAL A 78 7.38 14.95 -16.64
C VAL A 78 7.37 15.48 -18.07
N ASP A 79 7.17 14.57 -19.02
CA ASP A 79 6.89 14.92 -20.41
C ASP A 79 5.37 14.89 -20.61
N ARG A 80 4.77 16.07 -20.84
CA ARG A 80 3.31 16.19 -21.05
C ARG A 80 2.89 15.90 -22.49
N LYS A 81 3.84 15.91 -23.43
CA LYS A 81 3.59 15.62 -24.85
C LYS A 81 3.61 14.12 -25.08
N GLU A 82 4.62 13.45 -24.52
CA GLU A 82 4.78 11.99 -24.54
C GLU A 82 4.77 11.43 -23.11
N PRO A 83 3.59 11.30 -22.46
CA PRO A 83 3.49 10.90 -21.06
C PRO A 83 4.25 9.62 -20.69
N ALA A 84 4.27 8.62 -21.57
CA ALA A 84 4.95 7.36 -21.33
C ALA A 84 6.49 7.48 -21.29
N ASP A 85 7.04 8.53 -21.91
CA ASP A 85 8.48 8.79 -21.97
C ASP A 85 9.02 9.60 -20.78
N SER A 86 8.14 9.97 -19.85
CA SER A 86 8.51 10.67 -18.63
C SER A 86 9.48 9.83 -17.78
N LEU A 87 10.59 10.44 -17.32
CA LEU A 87 11.57 9.72 -16.48
C LEU A 87 10.97 9.23 -15.16
N ILE A 88 9.93 9.91 -14.64
CA ILE A 88 9.18 9.47 -13.44
C ILE A 88 8.45 8.13 -13.66
N LEU A 89 8.30 7.67 -14.90
CA LEU A 89 7.79 6.34 -15.25
C LEU A 89 8.91 5.39 -15.63
N GLN A 90 9.79 5.79 -16.55
CA GLN A 90 10.80 4.91 -17.14
C GLN A 90 11.84 4.42 -16.12
N MET A 91 12.32 5.31 -15.25
CA MET A 91 13.34 4.98 -14.24
C MET A 91 12.84 3.98 -13.20
N PRO A 92 11.71 4.20 -12.49
CA PRO A 92 11.22 3.25 -11.49
C PRO A 92 10.64 1.96 -12.10
N THR A 93 10.38 1.90 -13.40
CA THR A 93 10.01 0.66 -14.10
C THR A 93 11.21 -0.08 -14.70
N ALA A 94 12.43 0.45 -14.53
CA ALA A 94 13.67 -0.07 -15.10
C ALA A 94 13.66 -0.18 -16.64
N GLN A 95 12.92 0.70 -17.32
CA GLN A 95 13.06 0.91 -18.76
C GLN A 95 14.35 1.68 -19.09
N LEU A 96 14.83 2.48 -18.13
CA LEU A 96 16.14 3.11 -18.14
C LEU A 96 16.93 2.70 -16.89
N GLU A 97 18.26 2.80 -16.97
CA GLU A 97 19.12 2.52 -15.83
C GLU A 97 18.82 3.47 -14.67
N HIS A 98 18.49 2.89 -13.51
CA HIS A 98 18.21 3.64 -12.31
C HIS A 98 18.95 3.03 -11.12
N GLY A 99 19.82 3.81 -10.47
CA GLY A 99 20.55 3.36 -9.28
C GLY A 99 19.68 2.97 -8.08
N GLY A 100 18.39 3.31 -8.09
CA GLY A 100 17.39 2.84 -7.10
C GLY A 100 16.76 1.48 -7.43
N GLY A 101 17.11 0.91 -8.58
CA GLY A 101 16.52 -0.31 -9.13
C GLY A 101 15.07 -0.14 -9.57
N LYS A 102 14.46 -1.25 -9.97
CA LYS A 102 13.03 -1.32 -10.27
C LYS A 102 12.21 -1.13 -9.00
N ARG A 103 11.21 -0.25 -9.04
CA ARG A 103 10.31 0.08 -7.91
C ARG A 103 8.89 -0.42 -8.12
N PHE A 104 8.42 -0.51 -9.37
CA PHE A 104 7.12 -1.08 -9.72
C PHE A 104 7.07 -1.55 -11.19
N GLU A 105 6.05 -2.32 -11.53
CA GLU A 105 5.82 -2.86 -12.88
C GLU A 105 5.14 -1.84 -13.81
N ILE A 106 5.42 -1.93 -15.11
CA ILE A 106 4.60 -1.26 -16.13
C ILE A 106 3.17 -1.79 -16.02
N GLY A 107 2.19 -0.90 -16.05
CA GLY A 107 0.78 -1.26 -15.90
C GLY A 107 0.36 -1.60 -14.47
N SER A 108 1.24 -1.51 -13.46
CA SER A 108 0.81 -1.52 -12.05
C SER A 108 -0.07 -0.31 -11.72
N GLU A 109 -0.78 -0.35 -10.59
CA GLU A 109 -1.58 0.80 -10.13
C GLU A 109 -0.74 2.06 -9.97
N SER A 110 0.46 1.94 -9.37
CA SER A 110 1.44 3.03 -9.26
C SER A 110 1.79 3.64 -10.62
N TYR A 111 2.08 2.80 -11.61
CA TYR A 111 2.38 3.25 -12.97
C TYR A 111 1.19 3.98 -13.60
N ARG A 112 -0.02 3.42 -13.49
CA ARG A 112 -1.23 4.01 -14.07
C ARG A 112 -1.57 5.36 -13.44
N VAL A 113 -1.44 5.49 -12.12
CA VAL A 113 -1.67 6.76 -11.40
C VAL A 113 -0.74 7.86 -11.93
N LEU A 114 0.56 7.57 -12.04
CA LEU A 114 1.52 8.54 -12.54
C LEU A 114 1.27 8.89 -14.00
N LEU A 115 1.06 7.87 -14.86
CA LEU A 115 0.79 8.08 -16.28
C LEU A 115 -0.47 8.93 -16.49
N GLU A 116 -1.55 8.62 -15.75
CA GLU A 116 -2.81 9.33 -15.87
C GLU A 116 -2.72 10.77 -15.35
N TRP A 117 -1.99 10.99 -14.24
CA TRP A 117 -1.69 12.35 -13.78
C TRP A 117 -0.98 13.19 -14.86
N ILE A 118 -0.01 12.60 -15.56
CA ILE A 118 0.73 13.28 -16.63
C ILE A 118 -0.18 13.56 -17.83
N ARG A 119 -1.00 12.58 -18.24
CA ARG A 119 -2.02 12.75 -19.30
C ARG A 119 -3.03 13.83 -18.98
N GLN A 120 -3.36 14.02 -17.70
CA GLN A 120 -4.23 15.12 -17.23
C GLN A 120 -3.50 16.48 -17.13
N GLY A 121 -2.26 16.54 -17.60
CA GLY A 121 -1.44 17.75 -17.67
C GLY A 121 -0.53 17.98 -16.47
N ALA A 122 -0.31 16.97 -15.63
CA ALA A 122 0.55 17.01 -14.44
C ALA A 122 0.30 18.26 -13.59
N LYS A 123 -0.97 18.47 -13.21
CA LYS A 123 -1.40 19.67 -12.47
C LYS A 123 -1.12 19.52 -10.98
N SER A 124 -0.88 20.66 -10.34
CA SER A 124 -0.80 20.74 -8.88
C SER A 124 -2.17 21.01 -8.29
N ASP A 125 -2.47 20.35 -7.18
CA ASP A 125 -3.61 20.65 -6.31
C ASP A 125 -3.13 20.98 -4.88
N VAL A 126 -1.86 21.39 -4.73
CA VAL A 126 -1.29 21.71 -3.43
C VAL A 126 -2.00 22.93 -2.84
N GLY A 127 -2.62 22.72 -1.68
CA GLY A 127 -3.42 23.73 -0.97
C GLY A 127 -4.93 23.68 -1.28
N THR A 128 -5.35 22.93 -2.30
CA THR A 128 -6.78 22.73 -2.64
C THR A 128 -7.23 21.28 -2.53
N ALA A 129 -6.29 20.32 -2.51
CA ALA A 129 -6.59 18.90 -2.35
C ALA A 129 -7.38 18.63 -1.05
N THR A 130 -8.41 17.78 -1.13
CA THR A 130 -9.12 17.32 0.07
C THR A 130 -8.13 16.64 1.02
N LYS A 131 -8.11 17.07 2.27
CA LYS A 131 -7.22 16.52 3.28
C LYS A 131 -7.65 15.11 3.68
N LEU A 132 -6.66 14.25 3.85
CA LEU A 132 -6.83 12.93 4.45
C LEU A 132 -7.07 13.06 5.96
N ARG A 133 -8.19 12.53 6.44
CA ARG A 133 -8.56 12.55 7.87
C ARG A 133 -7.92 11.39 8.63
N ARG A 134 -8.13 10.16 8.16
CA ARG A 134 -7.65 8.91 8.78
C ARG A 134 -7.56 7.78 7.75
N ILE A 135 -6.92 6.68 8.13
CA ILE A 135 -6.99 5.40 7.42
C ILE A 135 -7.53 4.35 8.38
N ASP A 136 -8.24 3.36 7.84
CA ASP A 136 -8.72 2.18 8.57
C ASP A 136 -8.16 0.92 7.90
N VAL A 137 -7.69 -0.04 8.70
CA VAL A 137 -7.16 -1.32 8.21
C VAL A 137 -8.07 -2.47 8.65
N HIS A 138 -8.42 -3.35 7.71
CA HIS A 138 -9.23 -4.54 7.97
C HIS A 138 -8.58 -5.82 7.37
N PRO A 139 -8.60 -6.97 8.07
CA PRO A 139 -9.00 -7.09 9.47
C PRO A 139 -8.05 -6.28 10.36
N SER A 140 -8.55 -5.77 11.50
CA SER A 140 -7.73 -5.00 12.46
C SER A 140 -6.84 -5.90 13.33
N VAL A 141 -7.11 -7.20 13.32
CA VAL A 141 -6.40 -8.29 13.99
C VAL A 141 -6.47 -9.50 13.07
N PHE A 142 -5.36 -10.19 12.82
CA PHE A 142 -5.40 -11.49 12.13
C PHE A 142 -4.75 -12.57 12.98
N GLU A 143 -5.33 -13.76 12.94
CA GLU A 143 -4.85 -14.95 13.63
C GLU A 143 -4.66 -16.07 12.60
N HIS A 144 -3.41 -16.42 12.33
CA HIS A 144 -3.08 -17.45 11.35
C HIS A 144 -2.81 -18.76 12.05
N VAL A 145 -3.76 -19.69 12.10
CA VAL A 145 -3.63 -20.98 12.80
C VAL A 145 -2.81 -22.02 12.02
N GLN A 146 -2.44 -21.74 10.77
CA GLN A 146 -1.60 -22.59 9.93
C GLN A 146 -0.41 -21.82 9.35
N ILE A 147 0.65 -22.55 9.00
CA ILE A 147 1.82 -22.01 8.32
C ILE A 147 2.12 -22.86 7.07
N PRO A 148 2.11 -22.28 5.86
CA PRO A 148 1.71 -20.91 5.56
C PRO A 148 0.18 -20.75 5.57
N GLN A 149 -0.29 -19.63 6.10
CA GLN A 149 -1.64 -19.11 5.92
C GLN A 149 -1.51 -17.68 5.39
N SER A 150 -2.47 -17.26 4.57
CA SER A 150 -2.46 -15.92 4.00
C SER A 150 -3.80 -15.24 4.05
N GLU A 151 -3.75 -13.93 4.22
CA GLU A 151 -4.90 -13.04 4.21
C GLU A 151 -4.52 -11.73 3.51
N THR A 152 -5.51 -11.00 2.97
CA THR A 152 -5.27 -9.72 2.32
C THR A 152 -5.85 -8.59 3.16
N LEU A 153 -5.01 -7.61 3.48
CA LEU A 153 -5.45 -6.41 4.18
C LEU A 153 -6.22 -5.48 3.24
N LYS A 154 -7.31 -4.92 3.75
CA LYS A 154 -8.05 -3.81 3.17
C LYS A 154 -7.67 -2.53 3.90
N VAL A 155 -7.16 -1.53 3.17
CA VAL A 155 -6.84 -0.21 3.71
C VAL A 155 -7.78 0.80 3.09
N THR A 156 -8.55 1.49 3.93
CA THR A 156 -9.53 2.50 3.50
C THR A 156 -9.08 3.87 3.98
N ALA A 157 -8.87 4.81 3.05
CA ALA A 157 -8.60 6.21 3.33
C ALA A 157 -9.91 6.99 3.47
N HIS A 158 -10.05 7.78 4.52
CA HIS A 158 -11.20 8.67 4.76
C HIS A 158 -10.78 10.14 4.65
N PHE A 159 -11.46 10.90 3.81
CA PHE A 159 -11.15 12.31 3.54
C PHE A 159 -12.10 13.26 4.29
N GLU A 160 -11.72 14.54 4.42
CA GLU A 160 -12.52 15.56 5.12
C GLU A 160 -13.88 15.85 4.45
N ASP A 161 -14.00 15.62 3.13
CA ASP A 161 -15.25 15.75 2.36
C ASP A 161 -16.19 14.53 2.51
N GLY A 162 -15.84 13.56 3.36
CA GLY A 162 -16.60 12.34 3.57
C GLY A 162 -16.32 11.22 2.57
N ARG A 163 -15.55 11.48 1.51
CA ARG A 163 -15.14 10.46 0.54
C ARG A 163 -14.30 9.38 1.21
N GLN A 164 -14.47 8.16 0.73
CA GLN A 164 -13.68 7.00 1.13
C GLN A 164 -13.05 6.35 -0.09
N ARG A 165 -11.82 5.86 0.04
CA ARG A 165 -11.10 5.20 -1.05
C ARG A 165 -10.37 3.97 -0.55
N ASP A 166 -10.45 2.88 -1.31
CA ASP A 166 -9.50 1.78 -1.18
C ASP A 166 -8.12 2.28 -1.58
N VAL A 167 -7.16 2.12 -0.66
CA VAL A 167 -5.75 2.47 -0.86
C VAL A 167 -4.83 1.30 -0.53
N THR A 168 -5.35 0.06 -0.47
CA THR A 168 -4.56 -1.14 -0.12
C THR A 168 -3.26 -1.24 -0.91
N ARG A 169 -3.31 -1.02 -2.22
CA ARG A 169 -2.14 -1.14 -3.11
C ARG A 169 -1.20 0.07 -3.08
N LEU A 170 -1.66 1.19 -2.53
CA LEU A 170 -0.86 2.42 -2.36
C LEU A 170 -0.35 2.59 -0.92
N ALA A 171 -0.86 1.80 0.03
CA ALA A 171 -0.43 1.80 1.42
C ALA A 171 0.94 1.12 1.58
N ILE A 172 1.72 1.61 2.52
CA ILE A 172 3.03 1.09 2.89
C ILE A 172 2.85 0.18 4.11
N TYR A 173 3.45 -1.01 4.05
CA TYR A 173 3.37 -2.01 5.12
C TYR A 173 4.77 -2.22 5.70
N GLU A 174 4.90 -2.10 7.02
CA GLU A 174 6.14 -2.30 7.76
C GLU A 174 5.90 -3.36 8.86
N VAL A 175 6.63 -4.48 8.81
CA VAL A 175 6.50 -5.56 9.80
C VAL A 175 7.48 -5.30 10.95
N SER A 176 6.99 -5.35 12.19
CA SER A 176 7.81 -5.06 13.38
C SER A 176 8.77 -6.18 13.74
N THR A 177 8.33 -7.43 13.60
CA THR A 177 9.17 -8.62 13.87
C THR A 177 9.37 -9.39 12.58
N GLU A 178 10.58 -9.30 12.04
CA GLU A 178 10.96 -9.95 10.78
C GLU A 178 10.74 -11.47 10.85
N GLY A 179 10.30 -12.04 9.73
CA GLY A 179 10.13 -13.48 9.56
C GLY A 179 8.93 -14.12 10.26
N VAL A 180 8.15 -13.42 11.10
CA VAL A 180 6.87 -13.97 11.61
C VAL A 180 5.84 -13.98 10.48
N VAL A 181 5.70 -12.83 9.82
CA VAL A 181 4.90 -12.66 8.62
C VAL A 181 5.69 -11.90 7.55
N GLU A 182 5.28 -12.09 6.30
CA GLU A 182 5.68 -11.25 5.17
C GLU A 182 4.44 -10.53 4.64
N VAL A 183 4.60 -9.28 4.19
CA VAL A 183 3.52 -8.52 3.54
C VAL A 183 4.02 -8.05 2.18
N ASP A 184 3.28 -8.41 1.12
CA ASP A 184 3.63 -7.99 -0.24
C ASP A 184 3.10 -6.59 -0.59
N GLN A 185 3.45 -6.11 -1.79
CA GLN A 185 3.05 -4.78 -2.24
C GLN A 185 1.54 -4.62 -2.42
N ALA A 186 0.80 -5.72 -2.60
CA ALA A 186 -0.65 -5.76 -2.74
C ALA A 186 -1.38 -5.89 -1.39
N GLY A 187 -0.65 -5.88 -0.26
CA GLY A 187 -1.23 -6.00 1.07
C GLY A 187 -1.58 -7.43 1.47
N ARG A 188 -1.05 -8.45 0.77
CA ARG A 188 -1.21 -9.85 1.18
C ARG A 188 -0.19 -10.19 2.25
N VAL A 189 -0.69 -10.59 3.40
CA VAL A 189 0.07 -11.05 4.55
C VAL A 189 0.19 -12.56 4.49
N VAL A 190 1.37 -13.11 4.76
CA VAL A 190 1.63 -14.55 4.78
C VAL A 190 2.37 -14.91 6.06
N SER A 191 1.85 -15.85 6.84
CA SER A 191 2.58 -16.40 7.99
C SER A 191 3.74 -17.26 7.51
N ARG A 192 4.89 -17.05 8.14
CA ARG A 192 6.13 -17.79 7.86
C ARG A 192 6.62 -18.57 9.07
N ARG A 193 6.39 -18.03 10.26
CA ARG A 193 6.81 -18.64 11.52
C ARG A 193 5.78 -18.35 12.61
N THR A 194 5.75 -19.21 13.61
CA THR A 194 5.04 -18.97 14.88
C THR A 194 5.57 -17.71 15.56
N GLY A 195 4.67 -16.95 16.19
CA GLY A 195 5.04 -15.75 16.95
C GLY A 195 3.98 -14.66 16.90
N GLU A 196 4.23 -13.59 17.67
CA GLU A 196 3.44 -12.38 17.63
C GLU A 196 4.18 -11.29 16.86
N THR A 197 3.46 -10.51 16.05
CA THR A 197 4.04 -9.37 15.34
C THR A 197 2.99 -8.28 15.13
N ALA A 198 3.45 -7.10 14.73
CA ALA A 198 2.61 -5.99 14.33
C ALA A 198 2.94 -5.60 12.89
N VAL A 199 1.91 -5.24 12.12
CA VAL A 199 2.05 -4.66 10.78
C VAL A 199 1.64 -3.20 10.89
N LEU A 200 2.62 -2.29 10.78
CA LEU A 200 2.33 -0.87 10.69
C LEU A 200 1.91 -0.55 9.26
N VAL A 201 0.72 0.04 9.11
CA VAL A 201 0.21 0.48 7.81
C VAL A 201 0.27 2.00 7.75
N ARG A 202 0.82 2.52 6.64
CA ARG A 202 0.93 3.96 6.41
C ARG A 202 0.40 4.34 5.04
N PHE A 203 -0.34 5.44 4.99
CA PHE A 203 -0.76 6.07 3.74
C PHE A 203 -0.61 7.60 3.91
N LEU A 204 0.23 8.20 3.06
CA LEU A 204 0.66 9.60 3.20
C LEU A 204 1.21 9.89 4.62
N ASN A 205 0.62 10.87 5.32
CA ASN A 205 0.98 11.26 6.67
C ASN A 205 0.17 10.56 7.78
N LYS A 206 -0.72 9.63 7.43
CA LYS A 206 -1.50 8.84 8.38
C LYS A 206 -0.91 7.45 8.55
N LYS A 207 -0.96 6.96 9.78
CA LYS A 207 -0.51 5.63 10.16
C LYS A 207 -1.58 4.99 11.04
N ASP A 208 -1.74 3.69 10.89
CA ASP A 208 -2.60 2.87 11.71
C ASP A 208 -1.82 1.59 12.07
N PRO A 209 -1.49 1.37 13.35
CA PRO A 209 -0.85 0.14 13.78
C PRO A 209 -1.88 -0.99 13.76
N LEU A 210 -1.58 -2.08 13.05
CA LEU A 210 -2.33 -3.30 13.23
C LEU A 210 -1.90 -3.95 14.56
N GLU A 211 -2.70 -3.78 15.62
CA GLU A 211 -2.37 -4.30 16.94
C GLU A 211 -2.59 -5.82 17.02
N ARG A 212 -1.48 -6.55 17.21
CA ARG A 212 -1.39 -7.97 17.59
C ARG A 212 -1.88 -8.97 16.54
N ALA A 213 -0.98 -9.37 15.65
CA ALA A 213 -1.12 -10.62 14.93
C ALA A 213 -0.54 -11.76 15.76
N ARG A 214 -1.31 -12.82 16.01
CA ARG A 214 -0.80 -14.06 16.63
C ARG A 214 -0.75 -15.17 15.58
N CYS A 215 0.44 -15.74 15.40
CA CYS A 215 0.65 -17.02 14.74
C CYS A 215 0.90 -18.04 15.86
N PRO A 216 0.13 -19.15 15.96
CA PRO A 216 0.04 -19.96 17.15
C PRO A 216 1.42 -20.38 17.59
N ALA A 217 1.69 -20.16 18.88
CA ALA A 217 2.74 -20.87 19.60
C ALA A 217 2.57 -22.37 19.30
N GLU A 218 3.67 -23.10 19.11
CA GLU A 218 3.62 -24.55 19.37
C GLU A 218 3.17 -24.70 20.83
N GLU A 219 1.87 -24.87 21.07
CA GLU A 219 1.45 -25.64 22.22
C GLU A 219 2.07 -27.00 21.99
N ARG A 220 3.19 -27.25 22.68
CA ARG A 220 3.63 -28.60 22.97
C ARG A 220 2.38 -29.36 23.35
N LEU A 221 1.98 -30.27 22.46
CA LEU A 221 1.13 -31.40 22.79
C LEU A 221 1.84 -32.14 23.93
N CYS A 222 1.57 -31.72 25.18
CA CYS A 222 1.75 -32.57 26.35
C CYS A 222 0.64 -33.63 26.32
N LEU A 223 0.66 -34.48 25.28
CA LEU A 223 0.09 -35.81 25.30
C LEU A 223 0.98 -36.64 26.24
N GLY A 224 0.79 -36.50 27.55
CA GLY A 224 1.67 -37.17 28.52
C GLY A 224 1.34 -37.00 30.00
N CYS A 225 0.11 -36.66 30.38
CA CYS A 225 -0.27 -36.65 31.81
C CYS A 225 -1.69 -37.19 32.08
N ALA A 226 -2.07 -38.25 31.37
CA ALA A 226 -3.30 -39.00 31.65
C ALA A 226 -2.99 -40.50 31.77
N ALA A 227 -2.31 -40.90 32.84
CA ALA A 227 -2.38 -42.25 33.41
C ALA A 227 -1.47 -42.36 34.66
N ALA A 228 -2.06 -42.19 35.86
CA ALA A 228 -1.73 -42.93 37.08
C ALA A 228 -2.35 -42.23 38.30
N ALA A 229 -3.68 -42.32 38.41
CA ALA A 229 -4.37 -42.09 39.68
C ALA A 229 -5.53 -43.07 39.77
N GLN A 230 -5.20 -44.36 39.92
CA GLN A 230 -6.14 -45.37 40.38
C GLN A 230 -5.40 -46.62 40.86
N LEU A 231 -5.74 -47.00 42.09
CA LEU A 231 -5.59 -48.29 42.78
C LEU A 231 -4.37 -48.48 43.70
N HIS A 232 -4.71 -48.41 44.99
CA HIS A 232 -4.16 -49.06 46.20
C HIS A 232 -2.75 -48.72 46.68
#